data_AF-A0A818FFY7-F1
#
_entry.id   AF-A0A818FFY7-F1
#
_cell.length_a   1.000
_cell.length_b   1.000
_cell.length_c   1.000
_cell.angle_alpha   90.00
_cell.angle_beta   90.00
_cell.angle_gamma   90.00
#
_symmetry.space_group_name_H-M   'P 1'
#
loop_
_entity.id
_entity.type
_entity.pdbx_description
1 polymer ?
#
loop_
_entity_poly.entity_id
_entity_poly.type
_entity_poly.pdbx_seq_one_letter_code
_entity_poly.pdbx_strand_id
1 'polypeptide(L)'
;MALGHFKKQCTQIKETCRTCGNQVDDMKNHRCSKVEKCVHCEQNRKCSSLKCQVVKSFRAELTRKIFQVNNRSSSDSRLLNKNVIFNSTNFPPLPVPKSSTLLLNPMMVKLDELINKLSEVKDRLDNFEAKHDKFEQFIFDKNRYDETVIKNMNDVYNNYMILKKDVVQQNLFIERHENLFFKLLIPMLEDVLTFISSQNQNQKGNPLDADFKCRINRYFIQIKKATEGKPFSS
;
A
#
# COMPACT_ATOMS: atom_id res chain seq x y z
N MET A 1 -15.44 -2.59 63.38
CA MET A 1 -14.16 -2.54 62.65
C MET A 1 -14.47 -2.58 61.16
N ALA A 2 -14.51 -1.42 60.51
CA ALA A 2 -14.64 -1.31 59.06
C ALA A 2 -13.53 -0.39 58.58
N LEU A 3 -12.63 -0.97 57.79
CA LEU A 3 -11.38 -0.40 57.34
C LEU A 3 -11.62 0.78 56.39
N GLY A 4 -11.21 1.96 56.87
CA GLY A 4 -10.44 2.97 56.15
C GLY A 4 -10.78 3.28 54.69
N HIS A 5 -11.42 4.43 54.49
CA HIS A 5 -11.33 5.21 53.25
C HIS A 5 -9.87 5.57 52.93
N PHE A 6 -9.21 4.80 52.06
CA PHE A 6 -7.99 5.26 51.37
C PHE A 6 -8.36 5.94 50.06
N LYS A 7 -8.74 7.22 50.17
CA LYS A 7 -8.73 8.16 49.05
C LYS A 7 -7.27 8.56 48.82
N LYS A 8 -6.51 7.73 48.08
CA LYS A 8 -5.23 8.14 47.48
C LYS A 8 -5.41 8.21 45.97
N GLN A 9 -5.15 9.40 45.45
CA GLN A 9 -5.22 9.78 44.05
C GLN A 9 -4.56 8.70 43.17
N CYS A 10 -5.38 7.96 42.42
CA CYS A 10 -4.88 7.25 41.26
C CYS A 10 -4.58 8.33 40.22
N THR A 11 -3.32 8.75 40.11
CA THR A 11 -2.87 9.50 38.93
C THR A 11 -3.22 8.64 37.73
N GLN A 12 -4.23 9.06 36.96
CA GLN A 12 -4.57 8.42 35.69
C GLN A 12 -3.26 8.27 34.91
N ILE A 13 -2.93 7.03 34.57
CA ILE A 13 -1.75 6.71 33.77
C ILE A 13 -1.98 7.41 32.44
N LYS A 14 -1.26 8.51 32.20
CA LYS A 14 -1.30 9.20 30.91
C LYS A 14 -0.84 8.21 29.86
N GLU A 15 -1.75 7.78 29.00
CA GLU A 15 -1.45 6.81 27.97
C GLU A 15 -0.85 7.52 26.76
N THR A 16 0.29 7.03 26.28
CA THR A 16 0.95 7.63 25.12
C THR A 16 0.33 7.07 23.84
N CYS A 17 -0.20 7.94 22.97
CA CYS A 17 -0.71 7.53 21.68
C CYS A 17 0.42 6.93 20.83
N ARG A 18 0.27 5.65 20.43
CA ARG A 18 1.28 4.91 19.66
C ARG A 18 1.62 5.55 18.31
N THR A 19 0.69 6.30 17.73
CA THR A 19 0.84 6.86 16.37
C THR A 19 1.41 8.27 16.37
N CYS A 20 1.10 9.11 17.36
CA CYS A 20 1.58 10.50 17.40
C CYS A 20 2.56 10.80 18.54
N GLY A 21 2.76 9.88 19.48
CA GLY A 21 3.69 10.02 20.60
C GLY A 21 3.24 10.96 21.71
N ASN A 22 2.05 11.57 21.61
CA ASN A 22 1.54 12.48 22.63
C ASN A 22 1.01 11.70 23.85
N GLN A 23 1.27 12.21 25.05
CA GLN A 23 0.64 11.74 26.29
C GLN A 23 -0.80 12.26 26.35
N VAL A 24 -1.76 11.35 26.49
CA VAL A 24 -3.19 11.68 26.50
C VAL A 24 -3.83 11.11 27.74
N ASP A 25 -4.68 11.90 28.39
CA ASP A 25 -5.41 11.48 29.59
C ASP A 25 -6.57 10.52 29.24
N ASP A 26 -7.08 10.56 28.02
CA ASP A 26 -8.20 9.72 27.57
C ASP A 26 -8.09 9.35 26.08
N MET A 27 -7.80 8.07 25.79
CA MET A 27 -7.50 7.57 24.43
C MET A 27 -8.72 7.64 23.50
N LYS A 28 -9.95 7.59 24.05
CA LYS A 28 -11.19 7.57 23.27
C LYS A 28 -11.53 8.91 22.61
N ASN A 29 -11.07 10.03 23.20
CA ASN A 29 -11.33 11.39 22.71
C ASN A 29 -10.10 12.01 22.00
N HIS A 30 -9.04 11.24 21.79
CA HIS A 30 -7.82 11.75 21.20
C HIS A 30 -7.95 12.00 19.68
N ARG A 31 -7.91 13.27 19.25
CA ARG A 31 -7.71 13.61 17.83
C ARG A 31 -6.23 13.41 17.46
N CYS A 32 -5.91 12.22 16.96
CA CYS A 32 -4.56 11.86 16.54
C CYS A 32 -4.14 12.65 15.30
N SER A 33 -2.97 13.31 15.38
CA SER A 33 -2.37 14.06 14.28
C SER A 33 -1.75 13.17 13.18
N LYS A 34 -1.75 11.83 13.34
CA LYS A 34 -1.20 10.82 12.40
C LYS A 34 0.27 11.00 11.99
N VAL A 35 1.00 11.92 12.61
CA VAL A 35 2.44 12.12 12.36
C VAL A 35 3.23 11.50 13.50
N GLU A 36 4.05 10.48 13.19
CA GLU A 36 4.96 9.86 14.15
C GLU A 36 6.01 10.86 14.62
N LYS A 37 5.92 11.28 15.88
CA LYS A 37 6.92 12.12 16.54
C LYS A 37 7.86 11.26 17.36
N CYS A 38 9.14 11.63 17.35
CA CYS A 38 10.12 10.95 18.19
C CYS A 38 9.86 11.28 19.66
N VAL A 39 9.66 10.27 20.49
CA VAL A 39 9.40 10.40 21.94
C VAL A 39 10.52 11.15 22.67
N HIS A 40 11.76 11.10 22.15
CA HIS A 40 12.92 11.71 22.79
C HIS A 40 13.24 13.14 22.35
N CYS A 41 12.75 13.57 21.18
CA CYS A 41 13.08 14.91 20.67
C CYS A 41 11.86 15.66 20.13
N GLU A 42 10.65 15.10 20.27
CA GLU A 42 9.34 15.64 19.89
C GLU A 42 9.18 16.12 18.42
N GLN A 43 10.21 15.91 17.62
CA GLN A 43 10.27 16.27 16.21
C GLN A 43 9.67 15.18 15.32
N ASN A 44 9.13 15.58 14.17
CA ASN A 44 8.46 14.74 13.17
C ASN A 44 9.45 13.80 12.46
N ARG A 45 9.91 12.76 13.15
CA ARG A 45 10.80 11.72 12.65
C ARG A 45 10.69 10.49 13.52
N LYS A 46 10.96 9.31 12.94
CA LYS A 46 11.01 8.04 13.68
C LYS A 46 12.05 8.08 14.79
N CYS A 47 11.72 7.51 15.96
CA CYS A 47 12.63 7.44 17.12
C CYS A 47 13.99 6.81 16.79
N SER A 48 14.03 5.83 15.88
CA SER A 48 15.25 5.15 15.46
C SER A 48 16.07 5.91 14.40
N SER A 49 15.60 7.08 13.96
CA SER A 49 16.25 7.82 12.88
C SER A 49 17.60 8.41 13.32
N LEU A 50 18.61 8.29 12.45
CA LEU A 50 19.93 8.92 12.59
C LEU A 50 19.87 10.47 12.71
N LYS A 51 18.71 11.06 12.40
CA LYS A 51 18.44 12.49 12.57
C LYS A 51 18.05 12.88 14.00
N CYS A 52 17.82 11.92 14.90
CA CYS A 52 17.54 12.19 16.32
C CYS A 52 18.87 12.36 17.09
N GLN A 53 19.09 13.57 17.64
CA GLN A 53 20.32 13.91 18.36
C GLN A 53 20.56 12.99 19.58
N VAL A 54 19.49 12.57 20.27
CA VAL A 54 19.56 11.69 21.44
C VAL A 54 20.00 10.27 21.05
N VAL A 55 19.49 9.74 19.94
CA VAL A 55 19.93 8.41 19.44
C VAL A 55 21.35 8.48 18.88
N LYS A 56 21.72 9.60 18.25
CA LYS A 56 23.08 9.84 17.76
C LYS A 56 24.09 9.86 18.91
N SER A 57 23.80 10.56 20.01
CA SER A 57 24.67 10.59 21.19
C SER A 57 24.74 9.23 21.88
N PHE A 58 23.61 8.54 22.04
CA PHE A 58 23.56 7.20 22.66
C PHE A 58 24.37 6.17 21.86
N ARG A 59 24.24 6.15 20.53
CA ARG A 59 25.06 5.29 19.66
C ARG A 59 26.55 5.64 19.75
N ALA A 60 26.89 6.93 19.72
CA ALA A 60 28.28 7.37 19.86
C ALA A 60 28.90 6.96 21.22
N GLU A 61 28.11 6.97 22.28
CA GLU A 61 28.55 6.57 23.62
C GLU A 61 28.73 5.05 23.74
N LEU A 62 27.83 4.26 23.16
CA LEU A 62 28.00 2.80 23.04
C LEU A 62 29.28 2.46 22.26
N THR A 63 29.51 3.13 21.13
CA THR A 63 30.73 2.97 20.35
C THR A 63 31.98 3.35 21.15
N ARG A 64 31.95 4.46 21.92
CA ARG A 64 33.06 4.83 22.82
C ARG A 64 33.37 3.77 23.87
N LYS A 65 32.34 3.17 24.49
CA LYS A 65 32.53 2.12 25.50
C LYS A 65 33.17 0.86 24.90
N ILE A 66 32.80 0.48 23.69
CA ILE A 66 33.41 -0.67 22.98
C ILE A 66 34.91 -0.41 22.72
N PHE A 67 35.27 0.79 22.24
CA PHE A 67 36.68 1.14 22.02
C PHE A 67 37.50 1.29 23.32
N GLN A 68 36.88 1.71 24.43
CA GLN A 68 37.56 1.80 25.73
C GLN A 68 37.85 0.42 26.36
N VAL A 69 37.01 -0.59 26.10
CA VAL A 69 37.22 -1.97 26.59
C VAL A 69 38.42 -2.63 25.87
N ASN A 70 38.62 -2.35 24.59
CA ASN A 70 39.79 -2.85 23.84
C ASN A 70 41.12 -2.17 24.21
N ASN A 71 41.10 -1.00 24.86
CA ASN A 71 42.31 -0.29 25.29
C ASN A 71 42.74 -0.62 26.74
N ARG A 72 42.11 -1.60 27.42
CA ARG A 72 42.47 -2.03 28.79
C ARG A 72 43.48 -3.18 28.87
N SER A 73 44.20 -3.49 27.80
CA SER A 73 45.39 -4.34 27.86
C SER A 73 46.64 -3.49 27.62
N SER A 74 47.23 -2.97 28.70
CA SER A 74 48.66 -2.63 28.89
C SER A 74 48.83 -1.49 29.89
N SER A 75 48.86 -1.79 31.18
CA SER A 75 49.53 -0.94 32.18
C SER A 75 49.71 -1.70 33.51
N ASP A 76 50.48 -2.78 33.47
CA ASP A 76 51.16 -3.30 34.66
C ASP A 76 52.66 -3.29 34.42
N SER A 77 53.25 -2.11 34.57
CA SER A 77 54.69 -1.91 34.61
C SER A 77 55.02 -1.06 35.83
N ARG A 78 54.99 -1.69 37.01
CA ARG A 78 55.58 -1.18 38.26
C ARG A 78 55.60 -2.27 39.35
N LEU A 79 56.54 -3.19 39.28
CA LEU A 79 57.19 -3.73 40.49
C LEU A 79 58.68 -3.93 40.22
N LEU A 80 59.45 -3.07 40.88
CA LEU A 80 60.90 -2.97 40.89
C LEU A 80 61.53 -4.10 41.74
N ASN A 81 62.76 -4.45 41.38
CA ASN A 81 63.84 -4.95 42.23
C ASN A 81 63.72 -6.35 42.86
N LYS A 82 64.40 -7.31 42.23
CA LYS A 82 65.34 -8.18 42.94
C LYS A 82 66.50 -8.57 42.01
N ASN A 83 67.71 -8.21 42.44
CA ASN A 83 68.97 -8.56 41.80
C ASN A 83 69.10 -10.07 41.63
N VAL A 84 69.17 -10.55 40.38
CA VAL A 84 69.67 -11.89 40.06
C VAL A 84 70.72 -11.71 38.98
N ILE A 85 71.99 -11.87 39.38
CA ILE A 85 73.14 -11.93 38.49
C ILE A 85 73.09 -13.29 37.79
N PHE A 86 72.83 -13.31 36.48
CA PHE A 86 72.89 -14.52 35.66
C PHE A 86 74.30 -14.66 35.06
N ASN A 87 75.03 -15.68 35.50
CA ASN A 87 76.34 -16.07 34.97
C ASN A 87 76.13 -16.95 33.71
N SER A 88 76.63 -16.55 32.54
CA SER A 88 76.24 -17.14 31.24
C SER A 88 77.08 -18.33 30.74
N THR A 89 77.89 -18.97 31.58
CA THR A 89 78.92 -19.93 31.09
C THR A 89 78.75 -21.40 31.49
N ASN A 90 77.59 -21.84 32.00
CA ASN A 90 77.38 -23.27 32.34
C ASN A 90 75.99 -23.81 31.94
N PHE A 91 75.71 -23.89 30.63
CA PHE A 91 74.57 -24.69 30.13
C PHE A 91 75.06 -25.79 29.17
N PRO A 92 74.64 -27.05 29.36
CA PRO A 92 74.87 -28.10 28.37
C PRO A 92 74.08 -27.80 27.08
N PRO A 93 74.55 -28.22 25.90
CA PRO A 93 73.87 -27.93 24.64
C PRO A 93 72.46 -28.52 24.63
N LEU A 94 71.51 -27.69 24.21
CA LEU A 94 70.09 -28.03 24.05
C LEU A 94 69.92 -29.23 23.11
N PRO A 95 69.02 -30.19 23.42
CA PRO A 95 68.69 -31.26 22.50
C PRO A 95 68.04 -30.66 21.26
N VAL A 96 68.65 -30.89 20.10
CA VAL A 96 68.08 -30.56 18.79
C VAL A 96 66.78 -31.38 18.64
N PRO A 97 65.62 -30.76 18.38
CA PRO A 97 64.40 -31.51 18.17
C PRO A 97 64.57 -32.36 16.90
N LYS A 98 64.64 -33.68 17.08
CA LYS A 98 64.46 -34.63 15.98
C LYS A 98 63.11 -34.30 15.35
N SER A 99 63.10 -34.08 14.05
CA SER A 99 61.89 -33.88 13.24
C SER A 99 60.91 -35.01 13.48
N SER A 100 59.99 -34.80 14.43
CA SER A 100 58.85 -35.68 14.61
C SER A 100 57.94 -35.43 13.43
N THR A 101 57.88 -36.41 12.55
CA THR A 101 56.67 -36.90 11.88
C THR A 101 55.43 -36.08 12.19
N LEU A 102 54.80 -35.53 11.14
CA LEU A 102 53.45 -34.95 11.12
C LEU A 102 52.47 -35.84 11.90
N LEU A 103 52.43 -35.66 13.22
CA LEU A 103 51.40 -36.18 14.08
C LEU A 103 50.20 -35.26 13.85
N LEU A 104 49.25 -35.76 13.06
CA LEU A 104 47.94 -35.17 12.87
C LEU A 104 47.31 -35.01 14.26
N ASN A 105 47.48 -33.84 14.88
CA ASN A 105 47.04 -33.63 16.25
C ASN A 105 45.50 -33.60 16.23
N PRO A 106 44.81 -34.54 16.90
CA PRO A 106 43.34 -34.63 16.83
C PRO A 106 42.65 -33.36 17.34
N MET A 107 43.35 -32.54 18.14
CA MET A 107 42.87 -31.22 18.55
C MET A 107 42.90 -30.21 17.39
N MET A 108 43.95 -30.23 16.54
CA MET A 108 44.06 -29.36 15.36
C MET A 108 43.01 -29.72 14.31
N VAL A 109 42.75 -31.01 14.08
CA VAL A 109 41.69 -31.47 13.16
C VAL A 109 40.30 -31.01 13.62
N LYS A 110 40.01 -31.07 14.94
CA LYS A 110 38.75 -30.57 15.49
C LYS A 110 38.62 -29.04 15.41
N LEU A 111 39.73 -28.32 15.53
CA LEU A 111 39.78 -26.87 15.34
C LEU A 111 39.50 -26.49 13.89
N ASP A 112 40.12 -27.18 12.93
CA ASP A 112 39.84 -26.97 11.50
C ASP A 112 38.39 -27.31 11.15
N GLU A 113 37.84 -28.40 11.69
CA GLU A 113 36.44 -28.76 11.50
C GLU A 113 35.49 -27.70 12.10
N LEU A 114 35.83 -27.13 13.25
CA LEU A 114 35.07 -26.04 13.87
C LEU A 114 35.12 -24.77 13.02
N ILE A 115 36.29 -24.39 12.51
CA ILE A 115 36.47 -23.22 11.63
C ILE A 115 35.63 -23.38 10.36
N ASN A 116 35.64 -24.57 9.77
CA ASN A 116 34.83 -24.88 8.58
C ASN A 116 33.33 -24.78 8.87
N LYS A 117 32.85 -25.33 10.00
CA LYS A 117 31.44 -25.21 10.41
C LYS A 117 31.03 -23.77 10.71
N LEU A 118 31.91 -22.97 11.32
CA LEU A 118 31.66 -21.55 11.55
C LEU A 118 31.59 -20.76 10.23
N SER A 119 32.44 -21.10 9.26
CA SER A 119 32.36 -20.53 7.92
C SER A 119 31.04 -20.88 7.23
N GLU A 120 30.61 -22.14 7.30
CA GLU A 120 29.33 -22.58 6.73
C GLU A 120 28.14 -21.86 7.39
N VAL A 121 28.16 -21.68 8.71
CA VAL A 121 27.12 -20.92 9.43
C VAL A 121 27.10 -19.46 8.96
N LYS A 122 28.27 -18.84 8.78
CA LYS A 122 28.36 -17.48 8.26
C LYS A 122 27.76 -17.38 6.84
N ASP A 123 28.13 -18.28 5.94
CA ASP A 123 27.61 -18.29 4.57
C ASP A 123 26.08 -18.51 4.53
N ARG A 124 25.54 -19.32 5.46
CA ARG A 124 24.10 -19.51 5.62
C ARG A 124 23.40 -18.25 6.16
N LEU A 125 24.04 -17.52 7.08
CA LEU A 125 23.51 -16.25 7.60
C LEU A 125 23.51 -15.17 6.51
N ASP A 126 24.59 -15.03 5.76
CA ASP A 126 24.69 -14.07 4.64
C ASP A 126 23.61 -14.38 3.58
N ASN A 127 23.40 -15.66 3.26
CA ASN A 127 22.33 -16.09 2.36
C ASN A 127 20.92 -15.84 2.94
N PHE A 128 20.74 -15.96 4.24
CA PHE A 128 19.47 -15.68 4.90
C PHE A 128 19.15 -14.18 4.88
N GLU A 129 20.14 -13.34 5.16
CA GLU A 129 20.02 -11.88 5.08
C GLU A 129 19.62 -11.44 3.65
N ALA A 130 20.31 -11.95 2.63
CA ALA A 130 19.97 -11.64 1.23
C ALA A 130 18.56 -12.12 0.82
N LYS A 131 18.07 -13.22 1.39
CA LYS A 131 16.69 -13.69 1.16
C LYS A 131 15.67 -12.84 1.89
N HIS A 132 15.99 -12.39 3.09
CA HIS A 132 15.15 -11.52 3.90
C HIS A 132 14.93 -10.17 3.19
N ASP A 133 15.98 -9.56 2.65
CA ASP A 133 15.88 -8.31 1.89
C ASP A 133 14.97 -8.45 0.65
N LYS A 134 15.11 -9.56 -0.08
CA LYS A 134 14.22 -9.86 -1.22
C LYS A 134 12.77 -10.05 -0.80
N PHE A 135 12.54 -10.65 0.37
CA PHE A 135 11.20 -10.81 0.91
C PHE A 135 10.60 -9.45 1.31
N GLU A 136 11.36 -8.58 1.97
CA GLU A 136 10.89 -7.22 2.29
C GLU A 136 10.53 -6.46 1.01
N GLN A 137 11.39 -6.49 -0.01
CA GLN A 137 11.12 -5.90 -1.32
C GLN A 137 9.81 -6.43 -1.93
N PHE A 138 9.60 -7.75 -1.89
CA PHE A 138 8.37 -8.37 -2.37
C PHE A 138 7.14 -7.87 -1.61
N ILE A 139 7.20 -7.75 -0.28
CA ILE A 139 6.08 -7.23 0.51
C ILE A 139 5.77 -5.77 0.14
N PHE A 140 6.79 -4.93 -0.06
CA PHE A 140 6.59 -3.55 -0.51
C PHE A 140 5.94 -3.48 -1.89
N ASP A 141 6.44 -4.26 -2.85
CA ASP A 141 5.91 -4.30 -4.21
C ASP A 141 4.47 -4.81 -4.23
N LYS A 142 4.18 -5.84 -3.42
CA LYS A 142 2.83 -6.40 -3.31
C LYS A 142 1.85 -5.39 -2.70
N ASN A 143 2.23 -4.71 -1.63
CA ASN A 143 1.39 -3.67 -1.02
C ASN A 143 1.10 -2.53 -2.00
N ARG A 144 2.11 -2.08 -2.75
CA ARG A 144 1.95 -1.02 -3.77
C ARG A 144 1.03 -1.46 -4.91
N TYR A 145 1.17 -2.72 -5.34
CA TYR A 145 0.28 -3.29 -6.34
C TYR A 145 -1.17 -3.35 -5.82
N ASP A 146 -1.38 -3.80 -4.59
CA ASP A 146 -2.70 -3.91 -4.00
C ASP A 146 -3.37 -2.53 -3.82
N GLU A 147 -2.62 -1.48 -3.44
CA GLU A 147 -3.10 -0.09 -3.45
C GLU A 147 -3.57 0.37 -4.83
N THR A 148 -2.82 0.00 -5.88
CA THR A 148 -3.17 0.33 -7.26
C THR A 148 -4.45 -0.37 -7.69
N VAL A 149 -4.61 -1.64 -7.34
CA VAL A 149 -5.83 -2.41 -7.61
C VAL A 149 -7.04 -1.82 -6.90
N ILE A 150 -6.91 -1.44 -5.63
CA ILE A 150 -7.98 -0.80 -4.87
C ILE A 150 -8.41 0.51 -5.53
N LYS A 151 -7.45 1.33 -5.96
CA LYS A 151 -7.74 2.58 -6.68
C LYS A 151 -8.50 2.31 -7.98
N ASN A 152 -8.01 1.38 -8.80
CA ASN A 152 -8.66 1.03 -10.06
C ASN A 152 -10.10 0.50 -9.84
N MET A 153 -10.32 -0.30 -8.80
CA MET A 153 -11.66 -0.78 -8.44
C MET A 153 -12.60 0.36 -8.04
N ASN A 154 -12.11 1.33 -7.28
CA ASN A 154 -12.90 2.53 -6.93
C ASN A 154 -13.25 3.36 -8.16
N ASP A 155 -12.30 3.54 -9.09
CA ASP A 155 -12.52 4.27 -10.34
C ASP A 155 -13.58 3.57 -11.21
N VAL A 156 -13.51 2.23 -11.34
CA VAL A 156 -14.53 1.43 -12.04
C VAL A 156 -15.91 1.58 -11.39
N TYR A 157 -15.99 1.53 -10.06
CA TYR A 157 -17.24 1.70 -9.34
C TYR A 157 -17.85 3.10 -9.55
N ASN A 158 -17.02 4.14 -9.50
CA ASN A 158 -17.47 5.52 -9.76
C ASN A 158 -17.98 5.68 -11.19
N ASN A 159 -17.25 5.15 -12.18
CA ASN A 159 -17.66 5.17 -13.58
C ASN A 159 -18.98 4.43 -13.79
N TYR A 160 -19.16 3.26 -13.17
CA TYR A 160 -20.41 2.52 -13.20
C TYR A 160 -21.58 3.36 -12.66
N MET A 161 -21.37 4.06 -11.55
CA MET A 161 -22.41 4.89 -10.93
C MET A 161 -22.81 6.09 -11.80
N ILE A 162 -21.86 6.71 -12.49
CA ILE A 162 -22.12 7.79 -13.45
C ILE A 162 -22.90 7.24 -14.64
N LEU A 163 -22.41 6.16 -15.27
CA LEU A 163 -23.05 5.54 -16.42
C LEU A 163 -24.48 5.10 -16.11
N LYS A 164 -24.72 4.55 -14.92
CA LYS A 164 -26.05 4.16 -14.46
C LYS A 164 -27.01 5.36 -14.43
N LYS A 165 -26.56 6.53 -13.97
CA LYS A 165 -27.38 7.75 -13.99
C LYS A 165 -27.65 8.23 -15.41
N ASP A 166 -26.63 8.22 -16.26
CA ASP A 166 -26.75 8.65 -17.65
C ASP A 166 -27.73 7.77 -18.43
N VAL A 167 -27.68 6.45 -18.24
CA VAL A 167 -28.62 5.50 -18.86
C VAL A 167 -30.06 5.76 -18.41
N VAL A 168 -30.28 5.98 -17.11
CA VAL A 168 -31.62 6.32 -16.59
C VAL A 168 -32.12 7.64 -17.20
N GLN A 169 -31.26 8.64 -17.29
CA GLN A 169 -31.62 9.92 -17.90
C GLN A 169 -31.93 9.80 -19.39
N GLN A 170 -31.13 9.03 -20.15
CA GLN A 170 -31.37 8.77 -21.56
C GLN A 170 -32.69 8.02 -21.78
N ASN A 171 -33.00 7.03 -20.95
CA ASN A 171 -34.28 6.33 -21.02
C ASN A 171 -35.48 7.27 -20.82
N LEU A 172 -35.39 8.21 -19.88
CA LEU A 172 -36.44 9.22 -19.68
C LEU A 172 -36.60 10.13 -20.91
N PHE A 173 -35.50 10.51 -21.57
CA PHE A 173 -35.56 11.28 -22.79
C PHE A 173 -36.20 10.49 -23.93
N ILE A 174 -35.81 9.23 -24.13
CA ILE A 174 -36.39 8.34 -25.13
C ILE A 174 -37.89 8.22 -24.92
N GLU A 175 -38.33 7.90 -23.70
CA GLU A 175 -39.75 7.77 -23.36
C GLU A 175 -40.52 9.08 -23.61
N ARG A 176 -39.93 10.23 -23.29
CA ARG A 176 -40.53 11.54 -23.57
C ARG A 176 -40.65 11.79 -25.07
N HIS A 177 -39.63 11.45 -25.84
CA HIS A 177 -39.66 11.59 -27.30
C HIS A 177 -40.70 10.67 -27.92
N GLU A 178 -40.73 9.39 -27.53
CA GLU A 178 -41.75 8.43 -27.97
C GLU A 178 -43.15 8.97 -27.66
N ASN A 179 -43.40 9.42 -26.43
CA ASN A 179 -44.68 10.02 -26.08
C ASN A 179 -45.04 11.23 -26.98
N LEU A 180 -44.09 12.11 -27.26
CA LEU A 180 -44.32 13.28 -28.13
C LEU A 180 -44.61 12.85 -29.57
N PHE A 181 -43.87 11.88 -30.12
CA PHE A 181 -44.12 11.37 -31.46
C PHE A 181 -45.49 10.68 -31.55
N PHE A 182 -45.76 9.73 -30.67
CA PHE A 182 -46.97 8.90 -30.73
C PHE A 182 -48.24 9.63 -30.30
N LYS A 183 -48.18 10.54 -29.33
CA LYS A 183 -49.38 11.23 -28.82
C LYS A 183 -49.66 12.57 -29.49
N LEU A 184 -48.66 13.19 -30.12
CA LEU A 184 -48.82 14.53 -30.69
C LEU A 184 -48.50 14.56 -32.18
N LEU A 185 -47.26 14.26 -32.58
CA LEU A 185 -46.84 14.48 -33.97
C LEU A 185 -47.55 13.57 -34.97
N ILE A 186 -47.67 12.28 -34.65
CA ILE A 186 -48.32 11.29 -35.53
C ILE A 186 -49.82 11.61 -35.70
N PRO A 187 -50.62 11.78 -34.63
CA PRO A 187 -52.02 12.18 -34.77
C PRO A 187 -52.20 13.49 -35.54
N MET A 188 -51.35 14.49 -35.28
CA MET A 188 -51.41 15.77 -35.98
C MET A 188 -51.13 15.62 -37.48
N LEU A 189 -50.18 14.77 -37.87
CA LEU A 189 -49.91 14.48 -39.29
C LEU A 189 -51.08 13.73 -39.94
N GLU A 190 -51.69 12.78 -39.23
CA GLU A 190 -52.89 12.09 -39.71
C GLU A 190 -54.07 13.06 -39.91
N ASP A 191 -54.29 13.97 -38.98
CA ASP A 191 -55.33 15.01 -39.07
C ASP A 191 -55.10 15.93 -40.27
N VAL A 192 -53.86 16.39 -40.47
CA VAL A 192 -53.49 17.25 -41.60
C VAL A 192 -53.71 16.52 -42.93
N LEU A 193 -53.26 15.27 -43.04
CA LEU A 193 -53.48 14.48 -44.27
C LEU A 193 -54.96 14.21 -44.51
N THR A 194 -55.74 13.97 -43.46
CA THR A 194 -57.19 13.76 -43.56
C THR A 194 -57.88 15.03 -44.06
N PHE A 195 -57.51 16.18 -43.52
CA PHE A 195 -57.99 17.48 -43.96
C PHE A 195 -57.63 17.76 -45.43
N ILE A 196 -56.38 17.57 -45.84
CA ILE A 196 -55.97 17.77 -47.23
C ILE A 196 -56.72 16.81 -48.16
N SER A 197 -56.91 15.55 -47.74
CA SER A 197 -57.67 14.56 -48.49
C SER A 197 -59.14 14.97 -48.70
N SER A 198 -59.78 15.57 -47.68
CA SER A 198 -61.16 16.05 -47.79
C SER A 198 -61.30 17.24 -48.74
N GLN A 199 -60.27 18.08 -48.87
CA GLN A 199 -60.25 19.17 -49.84
C GLN A 199 -60.11 18.68 -51.29
N ASN A 200 -59.59 17.46 -51.51
CA ASN A 200 -59.42 16.88 -52.84
C ASN A 200 -60.65 16.07 -53.31
N GLN A 201 -61.85 16.35 -52.80
CA GLN A 201 -63.07 15.63 -53.16
C GLN A 201 -64.13 16.60 -53.70
N ASN A 202 -64.87 16.16 -54.72
CA ASN A 202 -66.05 16.89 -55.18
C ASN A 202 -67.28 16.58 -54.30
N GLN A 203 -68.41 17.26 -54.54
CA GLN A 203 -69.68 17.04 -53.81
C GLN A 203 -70.23 15.61 -53.91
N LYS A 204 -69.73 14.80 -54.85
CA LYS A 204 -70.09 13.38 -55.03
C LYS A 204 -69.06 12.42 -54.40
N GLY A 205 -68.04 12.93 -53.71
CA GLY A 205 -66.97 12.14 -53.07
C GLY A 205 -65.88 11.63 -54.03
N ASN A 206 -65.90 12.04 -55.30
CA ASN A 206 -64.89 11.63 -56.27
C ASN A 206 -63.63 12.52 -56.13
N PRO A 207 -62.42 11.96 -56.31
CA PRO A 207 -61.20 12.74 -56.29
C PRO A 207 -61.18 13.80 -57.39
N LEU A 208 -60.77 15.02 -57.05
CA LEU A 208 -60.50 16.08 -58.03
C LEU A 208 -59.20 15.79 -58.80
N ASP A 209 -58.15 15.38 -58.07
CA ASP A 209 -56.89 14.88 -58.61
C ASP A 209 -56.61 13.46 -58.08
N ALA A 210 -56.64 12.48 -58.97
CA ALA A 210 -56.40 11.08 -58.65
C ALA A 210 -54.95 10.78 -58.26
N ASP A 211 -53.97 11.43 -58.90
CA ASP A 211 -52.55 11.26 -58.59
C ASP A 211 -52.21 11.88 -57.24
N PHE A 212 -52.81 13.02 -56.92
CA PHE A 212 -52.70 13.61 -55.60
C PHE A 212 -53.30 12.72 -54.50
N LYS A 213 -54.48 12.13 -54.74
CA LYS A 213 -55.08 11.14 -53.81
C LYS A 213 -54.16 9.93 -53.59
N CYS A 214 -53.57 9.40 -54.66
CA CYS A 214 -52.59 8.32 -54.57
C CYS A 214 -51.37 8.69 -53.72
N ARG A 215 -50.83 9.92 -53.87
CA ARG A 215 -49.72 10.42 -53.05
C ARG A 215 -50.08 10.53 -51.57
N ILE A 216 -51.25 11.10 -51.24
CA ILE A 216 -51.73 11.20 -49.86
C ILE A 216 -51.89 9.83 -49.22
N ASN A 217 -52.48 8.86 -49.94
CA ASN A 217 -52.63 7.49 -49.43
C ASN A 217 -51.27 6.83 -49.15
N ARG A 218 -50.23 7.11 -49.95
CA ARG A 218 -48.87 6.61 -49.65
C ARG A 218 -48.34 7.19 -48.35
N TYR A 219 -48.55 8.48 -48.08
CA TYR A 219 -48.13 9.10 -46.81
C TYR A 219 -48.88 8.52 -45.61
N PHE A 220 -50.18 8.25 -45.72
CA PHE A 220 -50.91 7.53 -44.68
C PHE A 220 -50.33 6.15 -44.38
N ILE A 221 -49.99 5.38 -45.43
CA ILE A 221 -49.37 4.06 -45.27
C ILE A 221 -47.99 4.19 -44.60
N GLN A 222 -47.21 5.21 -44.95
CA GLN A 222 -45.90 5.46 -44.35
C GLN A 222 -46.01 5.81 -42.86
N ILE A 223 -46.95 6.69 -42.48
CA ILE A 223 -47.20 7.04 -41.08
C ILE A 223 -47.67 5.82 -40.29
N LYS A 224 -48.56 5.01 -40.87
CA LYS A 224 -49.02 3.76 -40.24
C LYS A 224 -47.90 2.72 -40.07
N LYS A 225 -46.99 2.63 -41.04
CA LYS A 225 -45.79 1.77 -40.89
C LYS A 225 -44.87 2.29 -39.79
N ALA A 226 -44.72 3.61 -39.67
CA ALA A 226 -43.93 4.25 -38.63
C ALA A 226 -44.49 3.98 -37.23
N THR A 227 -45.82 4.01 -37.07
CA THR A 227 -46.46 3.69 -35.79
C THR A 227 -46.33 2.22 -35.41
N GLU A 228 -46.36 1.32 -36.39
CA GLU A 228 -46.20 -0.12 -36.19
C GLU A 228 -44.72 -0.55 -36.00
N GLY A 229 -43.77 0.41 -35.99
CA GLY A 229 -42.34 0.11 -35.87
C GLY A 229 -41.75 -0.67 -37.05
N LYS A 230 -42.45 -0.69 -38.19
CA LYS A 230 -42.00 -1.42 -39.38
C LYS A 230 -41.00 -0.56 -40.17
N PRO A 231 -39.90 -1.15 -40.67
CA PRO A 231 -38.96 -0.40 -41.49
C PRO A 231 -39.67 0.16 -42.73
N PHE A 232 -39.29 1.38 -43.12
CA PHE A 232 -39.71 1.96 -44.39
C PHE A 232 -39.07 1.16 -45.52
N SER A 233 -39.73 0.08 -45.93
CA SER A 233 -39.34 -0.67 -47.12
C SER A 233 -39.50 0.22 -48.34
N SER A 234 -38.37 0.56 -48.97
CA SER A 234 -38.24 1.19 -50.29
C SER A 234 -39.07 0.48 -51.35
#